data_AF-A0A2D8KPY1-F1
#
_entry.id   AF-A0A2D8KPY1-F1
#
_cell.length_a   1.000
_cell.length_b   1.000
_cell.length_c   1.000
_cell.angle_alpha   90.00
_cell.angle_beta   90.00
_cell.angle_gamma   90.00
#
_symmetry.space_group_name_H-M   'P 1'
#
loop_
_entity.id
_entity.type
_entity.pdbx_description
1 polymer ?
#
loop_
_entity_poly.entity_id
_entity_poly.type
_entity_poly.pdbx_seq_one_letter_code
_entity_poly.pdbx_strand_id
1 'polypeptide(L)'
;MNAHEIDYEIFGEEMQYVELELDPQEAAIAEAGNFMMMDDGIRMDTIFGDGSKQDEGFLGKILGAGKRLLTGESLFMTVFSNIGSGKKKISFASPYPGKIIPIDLTRF
;
A
#
# COMPACT_ATOMS: atom_id res chain seq x y z
N MET A 1 -16.14 -2.74 8.12
CA MET A 1 -14.84 -3.44 8.24
C MET A 1 -13.85 -2.42 8.78
N ASN A 2 -13.10 -2.79 9.81
CA ASN A 2 -12.04 -1.94 10.35
C ASN A 2 -10.73 -2.29 9.62
N ALA A 3 -9.83 -1.32 9.49
CA ALA A 3 -8.49 -1.58 8.99
C ALA A 3 -7.72 -2.50 9.95
N HIS A 4 -6.77 -3.28 9.43
CA HIS A 4 -5.83 -4.03 10.25
C HIS A 4 -4.93 -3.09 11.05
N GLU A 5 -4.52 -3.50 12.24
CA GLU A 5 -3.55 -2.79 13.06
C GLU A 5 -2.16 -3.29 12.69
N ILE A 6 -1.40 -2.48 11.98
CA ILE A 6 -0.11 -2.88 11.40
C ILE A 6 1.04 -2.26 12.19
N ASP A 7 1.96 -3.12 12.63
CA ASP A 7 3.22 -2.72 13.25
C ASP A 7 4.17 -2.12 12.20
N TYR A 8 4.94 -1.10 12.56
CA TYR A 8 5.92 -0.48 11.67
C TYR A 8 7.15 0.09 12.39
N GLU A 9 8.26 0.20 11.65
CA GLU A 9 9.47 0.89 12.07
C GLU A 9 9.96 1.83 10.95
N ILE A 10 10.41 3.04 11.32
CA ILE A 10 10.95 4.03 10.38
C ILE A 10 12.46 4.10 10.56
N PHE A 11 13.19 3.83 9.49
CA PHE A 11 14.64 3.82 9.47
C PHE A 11 15.19 5.06 8.78
N GLY A 12 16.40 5.47 9.17
CA GLY A 12 17.14 6.57 8.55
C GLY A 12 16.80 7.96 9.13
N GLU A 13 17.67 8.93 8.80
CA GLU A 13 17.51 10.32 9.21
C GLU A 13 17.07 11.19 8.03
N GLU A 14 17.93 11.46 7.04
CA GLU A 14 17.59 12.31 5.89
C GLU A 14 16.89 11.55 4.76
N MET A 15 17.22 10.27 4.61
CA MET A 15 16.64 9.34 3.64
C MET A 15 15.90 8.26 4.40
N GLN A 16 14.60 8.47 4.66
CA GLN A 16 13.81 7.54 5.43
C GLN A 16 13.11 6.48 4.57
N TYR A 17 13.03 5.27 5.12
CA TYR A 17 12.13 4.22 4.64
C TYR A 17 11.35 3.66 5.84
N VAL A 18 10.16 3.13 5.57
CA VAL A 18 9.33 2.47 6.58
C VAL A 18 9.27 0.98 6.28
N GLU A 19 9.47 0.16 7.30
CA GLU A 19 9.22 -1.28 7.27
C GLU A 19 7.91 -1.56 8.01
N LEU A 20 6.99 -2.23 7.36
CA LEU A 20 5.77 -2.76 7.96
C LEU A 20 5.97 -4.23 8.29
N GLU A 21 5.41 -4.67 9.40
CA GLU A 21 5.33 -6.07 9.79
C GLU A 21 3.88 -6.52 9.70
N LEU A 22 3.62 -7.54 8.88
CA LEU A 22 2.30 -8.08 8.62
C LEU A 22 2.18 -9.46 9.26
N ASP A 23 1.16 -9.66 10.08
CA ASP A 23 0.75 -10.99 10.52
C ASP A 23 0.12 -11.79 9.35
N PRO A 24 0.04 -13.13 9.45
CA PRO A 24 -0.62 -13.93 8.42
C PRO A 24 -2.04 -13.43 8.12
N GLN A 25 -2.38 -13.28 6.84
CA GLN A 25 -3.65 -12.73 6.33
C GLN A 25 -3.84 -11.23 6.47
N GLU A 26 -2.88 -10.50 7.03
CA GLU A 26 -2.89 -9.05 6.97
C GLU A 26 -2.43 -8.53 5.62
N ALA A 27 -2.80 -7.28 5.35
CA ALA A 27 -2.48 -6.60 4.11
C ALA A 27 -2.31 -5.11 4.33
N ALA A 28 -1.39 -4.52 3.56
CA ALA A 28 -1.18 -3.09 3.44
C ALA A 28 -1.40 -2.63 1.99
N ILE A 29 -1.90 -1.41 1.81
CA ILE A 29 -2.10 -0.80 0.49
C ILE A 29 -1.06 0.29 0.31
N ALA A 30 -0.31 0.25 -0.78
CA ALA A 30 0.69 1.26 -1.11
C ALA A 30 0.85 1.42 -2.64
N GLU A 31 1.54 2.48 -3.06
CA GLU A 31 1.94 2.66 -4.45
C GLU A 31 3.17 1.80 -4.77
N ALA A 32 3.11 1.01 -5.85
CA ALA A 32 4.21 0.14 -6.27
C ALA A 32 5.52 0.92 -6.55
N GLY A 33 5.44 2.19 -6.92
CA GLY A 33 6.62 3.02 -7.21
C GLY A 33 7.52 3.29 -5.99
N ASN A 34 6.97 3.16 -4.78
CA ASN A 34 7.67 3.39 -3.52
C ASN A 34 8.09 2.09 -2.83
N PHE A 35 7.82 0.93 -3.45
CA PHE A 35 8.21 -0.38 -2.92
C PHE A 35 9.74 -0.56 -2.97
N MET A 36 10.33 -1.02 -1.87
CA MET A 36 11.77 -1.27 -1.77
C MET A 36 12.10 -2.76 -1.73
N MET A 37 11.62 -3.48 -0.72
CA MET A 37 11.90 -4.91 -0.51
C MET A 37 10.78 -5.57 0.29
N MET A 38 10.62 -6.89 0.15
CA MET A 38 9.69 -7.70 0.94
C MET A 38 10.27 -9.08 1.19
N ASP A 39 9.81 -9.70 2.27
CA ASP A 39 10.05 -11.11 2.55
C ASP A 39 9.33 -12.04 1.55
N ASP A 40 9.85 -13.26 1.42
CA ASP A 40 9.12 -14.35 0.77
C ASP A 40 7.82 -14.66 1.54
N GLY A 41 6.72 -14.83 0.79
CA GLY A 41 5.37 -15.01 1.33
C GLY A 41 4.51 -13.73 1.34
N ILE A 42 5.03 -12.59 0.86
CA ILE A 42 4.20 -11.42 0.53
C ILE A 42 3.71 -11.52 -0.93
N ARG A 43 2.40 -11.42 -1.13
CA ARG A 43 1.76 -11.36 -2.46
C ARG A 43 1.45 -9.91 -2.82
N MET A 44 1.75 -9.53 -4.06
CA MET A 44 1.42 -8.23 -4.65
C MET A 44 0.26 -8.36 -5.63
N ASP A 45 -0.85 -7.67 -5.34
CA ASP A 45 -2.01 -7.58 -6.23
C ASP A 45 -2.24 -6.13 -6.63
N THR A 46 -2.06 -5.80 -7.90
CA THR A 46 -2.34 -4.45 -8.42
C THR A 46 -3.83 -4.29 -8.66
N ILE A 47 -4.44 -3.35 -7.95
CA ILE A 47 -5.85 -3.03 -8.02
C ILE A 47 -6.07 -1.68 -8.70
N PHE A 48 -7.18 -1.58 -9.41
CA PHE A 48 -7.62 -0.33 -10.03
C PHE A 48 -8.41 0.50 -9.01
N GLY A 49 -7.95 1.71 -8.68
CA GLY A 49 -8.48 2.51 -7.57
C GLY A 49 -8.03 2.05 -6.18
N ASP A 50 -8.81 2.34 -5.15
CA ASP A 50 -8.53 2.02 -3.73
C ASP A 50 -9.11 0.66 -3.26
N GLY A 51 -9.73 -0.09 -4.17
CA GLY A 51 -10.32 -1.39 -3.87
C GLY A 51 -11.67 -1.35 -3.16
N SER A 52 -12.20 -0.16 -2.83
CA SER A 52 -13.48 -0.01 -2.11
C SER A 52 -14.72 -0.33 -2.96
N LYS A 53 -14.57 -0.44 -4.29
CA LYS A 53 -15.63 -0.73 -5.27
C LYS A 53 -15.31 -1.96 -6.10
N GLN A 54 -15.46 -3.14 -5.51
CA GLN A 54 -15.10 -4.40 -6.16
C GLN A 54 -16.11 -4.81 -7.27
N ASP A 55 -17.37 -4.39 -7.18
CA ASP A 55 -18.52 -4.93 -7.95
C ASP A 55 -18.83 -4.29 -9.33
N GLU A 56 -18.12 -3.25 -9.77
CA GLU A 56 -18.35 -2.69 -11.11
C GLU A 56 -17.47 -3.39 -12.17
N GLY A 57 -18.12 -3.94 -13.21
CA GLY A 57 -17.47 -4.70 -14.28
C GLY A 57 -16.32 -3.96 -14.99
N PHE A 58 -15.46 -4.73 -15.64
CA PHE A 58 -14.19 -4.29 -16.26
C PHE A 58 -14.34 -3.07 -17.20
N LEU A 59 -15.48 -2.91 -17.88
CA LEU A 59 -15.76 -1.77 -18.77
C LEU A 59 -16.19 -0.48 -18.04
N GLY A 60 -16.81 -0.59 -16.86
CA GLY A 60 -17.18 0.58 -16.05
C GLY A 60 -15.98 1.25 -15.39
N LYS A 61 -15.00 0.42 -14.98
CA LYS A 61 -13.73 0.88 -14.37
C LYS A 61 -12.88 1.73 -15.33
N ILE A 62 -12.86 1.39 -16.63
CA ILE A 62 -12.07 2.10 -17.66
C ILE A 62 -12.66 3.47 -18.01
N LEU A 63 -13.99 3.63 -18.01
CA LEU A 63 -14.61 4.94 -18.28
C LEU A 63 -14.50 5.91 -17.09
N GLY A 64 -14.51 5.39 -15.85
CA GLY A 64 -14.22 6.18 -14.64
C GLY A 64 -12.74 6.58 -14.52
N ALA A 65 -11.83 5.69 -14.95
CA ALA A 65 -10.38 5.91 -15.00
C ALA A 65 -9.96 7.14 -15.83
N GLY A 66 -10.62 7.35 -16.97
CA GLY A 66 -10.28 8.42 -17.91
C GLY A 66 -10.43 9.82 -17.29
N LYS A 67 -11.37 10.01 -16.36
CA LYS A 67 -11.53 11.29 -15.66
C LYS A 67 -10.43 11.53 -14.62
N ARG A 68 -9.87 10.50 -14.01
CA ARG A 68 -8.77 10.60 -13.03
C ARG A 68 -7.39 10.73 -13.66
N LEU A 69 -7.18 10.14 -14.84
CA LEU A 69 -6.01 10.43 -15.68
C LEU A 69 -5.87 11.94 -15.93
N LEU A 70 -6.99 12.65 -16.06
CA LEU A 70 -7.02 14.10 -16.25
C LEU A 70 -6.74 14.89 -14.95
N THR A 71 -6.93 14.29 -13.78
CA THR A 71 -6.64 14.92 -12.47
C THR A 71 -5.23 14.61 -11.95
N GLY A 72 -4.48 13.73 -12.63
CA GLY A 72 -3.10 13.39 -12.28
C GLY A 72 -2.93 12.48 -11.06
N GLU A 73 -4.01 11.87 -10.56
CA GLU A 73 -3.97 10.92 -9.45
C GLU A 73 -3.54 9.52 -9.94
N SER A 74 -2.80 8.77 -9.11
CA SER A 74 -2.41 7.38 -9.41
C SER A 74 -3.66 6.50 -9.63
N LEU A 75 -3.72 5.81 -10.78
CA LEU A 75 -4.84 4.94 -11.14
C LEU A 75 -4.76 3.54 -10.51
N PHE A 76 -3.58 3.18 -10.02
CA PHE A 76 -3.26 1.83 -9.58
C PHE A 76 -2.65 1.87 -8.18
N MET A 77 -3.27 1.15 -7.26
CA MET A 77 -2.71 0.85 -5.95
C MET A 77 -2.28 -0.61 -5.93
N THR A 78 -1.34 -0.97 -5.08
CA THR A 78 -0.92 -2.36 -4.88
C THR A 78 -1.28 -2.78 -3.47
N VAL A 79 -1.93 -3.93 -3.37
CA VAL A 79 -2.20 -4.61 -2.10
C VAL A 79 -1.06 -5.60 -1.86
N PHE A 80 -0.41 -5.46 -0.72
CA PHE A 80 0.65 -6.35 -0.26
C PHE A 80 0.10 -7.20 0.87
N SER A 81 -0.10 -8.50 0.63
CA SER A 81 -0.75 -9.41 1.58
C SER A 81 0.22 -10.48 2.07
N ASN A 82 0.24 -10.75 3.38
CA ASN A 82 0.97 -11.88 3.93
C ASN A 82 0.16 -13.17 3.71
N ILE A 83 0.60 -13.97 2.73
CA ILE A 83 0.01 -15.27 2.38
C ILE A 83 0.79 -16.45 2.95
N GLY A 84 1.89 -16.16 3.66
CA GLY A 84 2.78 -17.13 4.26
C GLY A 84 2.40 -17.46 5.70
N SER A 85 3.31 -18.16 6.38
CA SER A 85 3.25 -18.37 7.82
C SER A 85 4.21 -17.43 8.55
N GLY A 86 3.84 -17.06 9.77
CA GLY A 86 4.59 -16.12 10.60
C GLY A 86 4.52 -14.66 10.12
N LYS A 87 5.15 -13.80 10.91
CA LYS A 87 5.29 -12.36 10.60
C LYS A 87 6.19 -12.18 9.39
N LYS A 88 5.79 -11.27 8.49
CA LYS A 88 6.50 -10.95 7.26
C LYS A 88 6.66 -9.45 7.11
N LYS A 89 7.82 -9.05 6.60
CA LYS A 89 8.18 -7.65 6.49
C LYS A 89 8.10 -7.16 5.05
N ILE A 90 7.69 -5.91 4.91
CA ILE A 90 7.70 -5.18 3.65
C ILE A 90 8.13 -3.74 3.89
N SER A 91 9.01 -3.21 3.04
CA SER A 91 9.54 -1.87 3.17
C SER A 91 9.20 -0.96 1.99
N PHE A 92 8.96 0.31 2.30
CA PHE A 92 8.66 1.38 1.35
C PHE A 92 9.55 2.59 1.59
N ALA A 93 10.01 3.22 0.51
CA ALA A 93 10.83 4.42 0.56
C ALA A 93 10.37 5.45 -0.48
N SER A 94 10.47 6.73 -0.14
CA SER A 94 10.28 7.82 -1.10
C SER A 94 11.47 7.88 -2.06
N PRO A 95 11.27 8.21 -3.36
CA PRO A 95 12.37 8.42 -4.30
C PRO A 95 13.14 9.72 -4.04
N TYR A 96 12.70 10.54 -3.08
CA TYR A 96 13.30 11.82 -2.71
C TYR A 96 13.62 11.88 -1.20
N PRO A 97 14.69 12.58 -0.81
CA PRO A 97 15.01 12.85 0.60
C PRO A 97 13.84 13.46 1.35
N GLY A 98 13.61 13.02 2.58
CA GLY A 98 12.46 13.45 3.36
C GLY A 98 12.22 12.64 4.63
N LYS A 99 11.13 12.99 5.31
CA LYS A 99 10.68 12.35 6.54
C LYS A 99 9.35 11.63 6.32
N ILE A 100 9.22 10.45 6.92
CA ILE A 100 7.97 9.69 6.98
C ILE A 100 7.27 10.05 8.29
N ILE A 101 6.03 10.52 8.20
CA ILE A 101 5.22 10.91 9.36
C ILE A 101 4.02 9.96 9.46
N PRO A 102 3.96 9.09 10.48
CA PRO A 102 2.82 8.21 10.68
C PRO A 102 1.63 9.01 11.24
N ILE A 103 0.43 8.75 10.70
CA ILE A 103 -0.81 9.40 11.13
C ILE A 103 -1.83 8.32 11.50
N ASP A 104 -2.28 8.35 12.75
CA ASP A 104 -3.32 7.47 13.27
C ASP A 104 -4.71 8.05 12.93
N LEU A 105 -5.41 7.37 12.03
CA LEU A 105 -6.73 7.79 11.55
C LEU A 105 -7.85 7.60 12.58
N THR A 106 -7.65 6.81 13.63
CA THR A 106 -8.68 6.62 14.68
C THR A 106 -8.84 7.85 15.58
N ARG A 107 -7.89 8.79 15.50
CA ARG A 107 -7.88 10.03 16.29
C ARG A 107 -8.60 11.19 15.61
N PHE A 108 -9.26 10.96 14.48
CA PHE A 108 -9.96 11.94 13.65
C PHE A 108 -11.33 11.42 13.23
#